data_AF-A0A7M2C9G9-F1
#
_entry.id   AF-A0A7M2C9G9-F1
#
_cell.length_a   1.000
_cell.length_b   1.000
_cell.length_c   1.000
_cell.angle_alpha   90.00
_cell.angle_beta   90.00
_cell.angle_gamma   90.00
#
_symmetry.space_group_name_H-M   'P 1'
#
loop_
_entity.id
_entity.type
_entity.pdbx_description
1 polymer ?
#
loop_
_entity_poly.entity_id
_entity_poly.type
_entity_poly.pdbx_seq_one_letter_code
_entity_poly.pdbx_strand_id
1 'polypeptide(L)'
;MPVLTTPDARTSVAGGESPELLTVLTSMPMSDPEYGAWWDSEDGRWLYAEISDRIGGPLAASLRNKYGVTYEVADVANTAFTVLRQDFVHAYILRAEDPWAYLSQMLKREMLSAAGAHFRVELTDDALFASDVPTPSQPLVTVQEAASLTYDALAPLMPADLRDSLKHAIRYFAEPGGVRMSHLYTHATTDGELTSLGLVREEILAIANAVLGSRSAGGQNSLIAAFLHDPAFDPRTSILHRRALTKFQSRIAGAATKQEALVG
;
A
#
# COMPACT_ATOMS: atom_id res chain seq x y z
N MET A 1 40.86 -4.10 3.61
CA MET A 1 40.07 -3.92 4.85
C MET A 1 39.72 -2.43 4.95
N PRO A 2 38.59 -1.98 4.37
CA PRO A 2 38.21 -0.58 4.46
C PRO A 2 37.51 -0.33 5.80
N VAL A 3 37.99 0.67 6.52
CA VAL A 3 37.43 1.18 7.77
C VAL A 3 36.12 1.89 7.46
N LEU A 4 35.01 1.38 7.99
CA LEU A 4 33.72 2.07 8.00
C LEU A 4 33.81 3.23 9.00
N THR A 5 33.98 4.44 8.49
CA THR A 5 33.77 5.67 9.26
C THR A 5 32.28 5.90 9.41
N THR A 6 31.80 5.78 10.65
CA THR A 6 30.47 6.22 11.09
C THR A 6 30.31 7.70 10.77
N PRO A 7 29.20 8.15 10.15
CA PRO A 7 28.95 9.57 10.01
C PRO A 7 28.64 10.18 11.38
N ASP A 8 29.35 11.27 11.69
CA ASP A 8 29.21 12.09 12.88
C ASP A 8 27.75 12.54 13.10
N ALA A 9 27.22 12.17 14.27
CA ALA A 9 25.99 12.72 14.82
C ALA A 9 26.27 14.10 15.42
N ARG A 10 26.36 15.14 14.57
CA ARG A 10 26.32 16.54 15.04
C ARG A 10 25.64 17.48 14.04
N THR A 11 24.33 17.63 14.21
CA THR A 11 23.73 18.96 14.30
C THR A 11 22.52 18.87 15.23
N SER A 12 22.81 18.87 16.54
CA SER A 12 21.86 19.25 17.56
C SER A 12 21.53 20.73 17.32
N VAL A 13 20.30 20.99 16.88
CA VAL A 13 19.70 22.32 16.90
C VAL A 13 18.69 22.30 18.04
N ALA A 14 19.00 23.05 19.09
CA ALA A 14 18.16 23.59 20.16
C ALA A 14 16.75 22.97 20.34
N GLY A 15 16.38 22.32 21.44
CA GLY A 15 16.65 22.68 22.83
C GLY A 15 15.52 23.49 23.50
N GLY A 16 14.49 23.94 22.77
CA GLY A 16 13.41 24.76 23.36
C GLY A 16 12.03 24.73 22.69
N GLU A 17 11.84 24.02 21.58
CA GLU A 17 10.64 24.15 20.72
C GLU A 17 9.62 23.00 20.85
N SER A 18 9.98 21.92 21.54
CA SER A 18 9.07 20.82 21.90
C SER A 18 7.93 21.20 22.88
N PRO A 19 8.05 22.18 23.80
CA PRO A 19 7.00 22.47 24.79
C PRO A 19 5.69 22.95 24.18
N GLU A 20 5.74 23.75 23.12
CA GLU A 20 4.56 24.34 22.49
C GLU A 20 3.72 23.28 21.76
N LEU A 21 4.37 22.39 21.00
CA LEU A 21 3.70 21.25 20.38
C LEU A 21 3.03 20.36 21.43
N LEU A 22 3.72 20.05 22.53
CA LEU A 22 3.16 19.22 23.60
C LEU A 22 1.97 19.90 24.29
N THR A 23 2.03 21.22 24.47
CA THR A 23 0.94 22.01 25.06
C THR A 23 -0.30 21.98 24.18
N VAL A 24 -0.14 22.24 22.88
CA VAL A 24 -1.22 22.24 21.89
C VAL A 24 -1.81 20.84 21.70
N LEU A 25 -0.98 19.81 21.67
CA LEU A 25 -1.45 18.44 21.61
C LEU A 25 -2.27 18.09 22.87
N THR A 26 -1.80 18.46 24.06
CA THR A 26 -2.52 18.18 25.32
C THR A 26 -3.90 18.87 25.40
N SER A 27 -4.09 20.01 24.73
CA SER A 27 -5.38 20.71 24.66
C SER A 27 -6.33 20.18 23.59
N MET A 28 -5.86 19.31 22.70
CA MET A 28 -6.62 18.76 21.58
C MET A 28 -7.69 17.74 22.06
N PRO A 29 -8.99 17.98 21.81
CA PRO A 29 -10.05 17.03 22.16
C PRO A 29 -9.97 15.80 21.25
N MET A 30 -10.28 14.61 21.77
CA MET A 30 -10.27 13.37 20.97
C MET A 30 -11.68 12.92 20.54
N SER A 31 -12.72 13.55 21.07
CA SER A 31 -14.13 13.28 20.80
C SER A 31 -14.64 14.05 19.59
N ASP A 32 -15.44 13.39 18.74
CA ASP A 32 -16.32 14.10 17.80
C ASP A 32 -17.52 14.71 18.55
N PRO A 33 -18.00 15.92 18.19
CA PRO A 33 -17.54 16.77 17.09
C PRO A 33 -16.45 17.78 17.49
N GLU A 34 -16.05 17.80 18.76
CA GLU A 34 -15.11 18.78 19.33
C GLU A 34 -13.75 18.78 18.62
N TYR A 35 -13.28 17.60 18.18
CA TYR A 35 -12.06 17.46 17.39
C TYR A 35 -12.08 18.30 16.12
N GLY A 36 -13.16 18.22 15.33
CA GLY A 36 -13.29 18.98 14.09
C GLY A 36 -13.31 20.49 14.32
N ALA A 37 -14.09 20.93 15.30
CA ALA A 37 -14.19 22.36 15.65
C ALA A 37 -12.88 22.92 16.24
N TRP A 38 -12.08 22.09 16.91
CA TRP A 38 -10.80 22.50 17.47
C TRP A 38 -9.78 22.92 16.40
N TRP A 39 -9.82 22.32 15.20
CA TRP A 39 -8.90 22.73 14.11
C TRP A 39 -9.14 24.16 13.61
N ASP A 40 -10.33 24.71 13.81
CA ASP A 40 -10.65 26.11 13.51
C ASP A 40 -10.18 27.09 14.60
N SER A 41 -9.72 26.58 15.74
CA SER A 41 -9.19 27.38 16.85
C SER A 41 -7.84 28.04 16.50
N GLU A 42 -7.33 28.87 17.40
CA GLU A 42 -5.97 29.44 17.27
C GLU A 42 -4.90 28.34 17.33
N ASP A 43 -4.98 27.45 18.30
CA ASP A 43 -4.08 26.30 18.49
C ASP A 43 -4.09 25.35 17.27
N GLY A 44 -5.27 25.05 16.75
CA GLY A 44 -5.45 24.20 15.57
C GLY A 44 -4.82 24.80 14.30
N ARG A 45 -5.05 26.09 14.07
CA ARG A 45 -4.45 26.82 12.93
C ARG A 45 -2.94 26.98 13.07
N TRP A 46 -2.45 27.23 14.28
CA TRP A 46 -1.01 27.24 14.58
C TRP A 46 -0.38 25.88 14.27
N LEU A 47 -0.96 24.78 14.77
CA LEU A 47 -0.43 23.44 14.54
C LEU A 47 -0.41 23.08 13.05
N TYR A 48 -1.45 23.44 12.32
CA TYR A 48 -1.52 23.24 10.87
C TYR A 48 -0.40 23.98 10.13
N ALA A 49 -0.17 25.25 10.48
CA ALA A 49 0.91 26.06 9.90
C ALA A 49 2.30 25.47 10.23
N GLU A 50 2.54 25.11 11.49
CA GLU A 50 3.81 24.52 11.91
C GLU A 50 4.10 23.18 11.23
N ILE A 51 3.09 22.32 11.06
CA ILE A 51 3.23 21.06 10.32
C ILE A 51 3.56 21.35 8.85
N SER A 52 2.88 22.33 8.24
CA SER A 52 3.12 22.72 6.85
C SER A 52 4.57 23.20 6.64
N ASP A 53 5.04 24.09 7.51
CA ASP A 53 6.37 24.70 7.39
C ASP A 53 7.51 23.75 7.76
N ARG A 54 7.38 23.05 8.90
CA ARG A 54 8.45 22.19 9.44
C ARG A 54 8.52 20.83 8.75
N ILE A 55 7.37 20.25 8.44
CA ILE A 55 7.28 18.87 7.94
C ILE A 55 6.89 18.87 6.47
N GLY A 56 5.85 19.62 6.09
CA GLY A 56 5.23 19.55 4.78
C GLY A 56 6.20 19.80 3.64
N GLY A 57 6.91 20.93 3.66
CA GLY A 57 7.93 21.25 2.65
C GLY A 57 9.04 20.18 2.53
N PRO A 58 9.78 19.89 3.61
CA PRO A 58 10.84 18.89 3.59
C PRO A 58 10.37 17.48 3.22
N LEU A 59 9.21 17.06 3.73
CA LEU A 59 8.66 15.73 3.46
C LEU A 59 8.18 15.60 2.02
N ALA A 60 7.42 16.56 1.49
CA ALA A 60 6.97 16.56 0.10
C ALA A 60 8.17 16.55 -0.86
N ALA A 61 9.20 17.37 -0.60
CA ALA A 61 10.43 17.36 -1.38
C ALA A 61 11.16 16.00 -1.28
N SER A 62 11.23 15.40 -0.08
CA SER A 62 11.85 14.09 0.12
C SER A 62 11.10 12.99 -0.65
N LEU A 63 9.77 13.01 -0.62
CA LEU A 63 8.92 12.03 -1.30
C LEU A 63 9.02 12.16 -2.82
N ARG A 64 9.01 13.39 -3.35
CA ARG A 64 9.24 13.66 -4.78
C ARG A 64 10.61 13.18 -5.23
N ASN A 65 11.67 13.53 -4.50
CA ASN A 65 13.03 13.20 -4.89
C ASN A 65 13.34 11.70 -4.79
N LYS A 66 12.72 10.97 -3.85
CA LYS A 66 12.99 9.54 -3.63
C LYS A 66 12.05 8.61 -4.36
N TYR A 67 10.82 9.03 -4.59
CA TYR A 67 9.75 8.15 -5.08
C TYR A 67 8.94 8.78 -6.21
N GLY A 68 9.30 9.96 -6.72
CA GLY A 68 8.57 10.62 -7.81
C GLY A 68 7.18 11.15 -7.43
N VAL A 69 6.74 11.01 -6.18
CA VAL A 69 5.42 11.46 -5.73
C VAL A 69 5.41 12.96 -5.50
N THR A 70 4.46 13.65 -6.12
CA THR A 70 4.22 15.05 -5.79
C THR A 70 3.06 15.14 -4.81
N TYR A 71 3.35 15.69 -3.63
CA TYR A 71 2.36 16.10 -2.64
C TYR A 71 2.43 17.61 -2.48
N GLU A 72 1.28 18.24 -2.28
CA GLU A 72 1.25 19.61 -1.80
C GLU A 72 1.60 19.64 -0.31
N VAL A 73 2.15 20.77 0.16
CA VAL A 73 2.44 20.97 1.58
C VAL A 73 1.17 20.80 2.43
N ALA A 74 0.03 21.25 1.90
CA ALA A 74 -1.28 21.10 2.52
C ALA A 74 -1.71 19.62 2.68
N ASP A 75 -1.30 18.72 1.78
CA ASP A 75 -1.64 17.29 1.87
C ASP A 75 -1.00 16.65 3.12
N VAL A 76 0.22 17.07 3.45
CA VAL A 76 0.92 16.59 4.65
C VAL A 76 0.22 17.07 5.93
N ALA A 77 -0.20 18.33 5.95
CA ALA A 77 -0.95 18.89 7.07
C ALA A 77 -2.36 18.27 7.21
N ASN A 78 -3.06 18.06 6.10
CA ASN A 78 -4.34 17.34 6.07
C ASN A 78 -4.21 15.88 6.53
N THR A 79 -3.07 15.23 6.22
CA THR A 79 -2.79 13.88 6.73
C THR A 79 -2.66 13.90 8.26
N ALA A 80 -2.09 14.95 8.84
CA ALA A 80 -1.97 15.08 10.29
C ALA A 80 -3.32 15.15 11.01
N PHE A 81 -4.32 15.82 10.41
CA PHE A 81 -5.70 15.81 10.90
C PHE A 81 -6.26 14.37 11.06
N THR A 82 -5.89 13.46 10.17
CA THR A 82 -6.38 12.07 10.27
C THR A 82 -5.54 11.23 11.25
N VAL A 83 -4.23 11.49 11.31
CA VAL A 83 -3.29 10.74 12.13
C VAL A 83 -3.42 11.06 13.61
N LEU A 84 -3.54 12.34 13.94
CA LEU A 84 -3.59 12.82 15.33
C LEU A 84 -4.89 12.44 16.05
N ARG A 85 -5.94 12.11 15.29
CA ARG A 85 -7.20 11.59 15.84
C ARG A 85 -7.08 10.19 16.44
N GLN A 86 -6.02 9.44 16.13
CA GLN A 86 -5.87 8.07 16.60
C GLN A 86 -5.40 8.05 18.07
N ASP A 87 -6.18 7.45 18.97
CA ASP A 87 -5.97 7.47 20.42
C ASP A 87 -4.54 7.13 20.88
N PHE A 88 -3.92 6.14 20.23
CA PHE A 88 -2.57 5.69 20.59
C PHE A 88 -1.49 6.67 20.12
N VAL A 89 -1.71 7.35 18.99
CA VAL A 89 -0.73 8.25 18.36
C VAL A 89 -0.39 9.40 19.29
N HIS A 90 -1.42 9.98 19.88
CA HIS A 90 -1.30 11.10 20.77
C HIS A 90 -0.45 10.76 22.00
N ALA A 91 -0.71 9.60 22.62
CA ALA A 91 0.05 9.13 23.78
C ALA A 91 1.54 8.85 23.48
N TYR A 92 1.87 8.44 22.25
CA TYR A 92 3.27 8.19 21.86
C TYR A 92 4.02 9.47 21.52
N ILE A 93 3.39 10.44 20.85
CA ILE A 93 4.01 11.75 20.56
C ILE A 93 4.35 12.47 21.87
N LEU A 94 3.44 12.46 22.85
CA LEU A 94 3.65 13.10 24.15
C LEU A 94 4.81 12.50 24.97
N ARG A 95 5.24 11.27 24.65
CA ARG A 95 6.33 10.56 25.34
C ARG A 95 7.62 10.50 24.51
N ALA A 96 7.61 11.02 23.29
CA ALA A 96 8.77 10.99 22.41
C ALA A 96 9.84 11.98 22.91
N GLU A 97 11.11 11.58 22.79
CA GLU A 97 12.25 12.47 23.07
C GLU A 97 12.26 13.66 22.09
N ASP A 98 11.84 13.41 20.85
CA ASP A 98 11.62 14.42 19.82
C ASP A 98 10.21 14.25 19.21
N PRO A 99 9.20 14.97 19.74
CA PRO A 99 7.81 14.88 19.28
C PRO A 99 7.63 15.28 17.81
N TRP A 100 8.39 16.26 17.33
CA TRP A 100 8.33 16.72 15.93
C TRP A 100 8.89 15.67 14.98
N ALA A 101 10.04 15.09 15.29
CA ALA A 101 10.60 14.01 14.49
C ALA A 101 9.69 12.77 14.48
N TYR A 102 9.09 12.43 15.62
CA TYR A 102 8.14 11.32 15.70
C TYR A 102 6.90 11.56 14.84
N LEU A 103 6.29 12.73 14.95
CA LEU A 103 5.15 13.14 14.10
C LEU A 103 5.54 13.09 12.61
N SER A 104 6.70 13.63 12.23
CA SER A 104 7.20 13.58 10.85
C SER A 104 7.34 12.15 10.32
N GLN A 105 7.87 11.22 11.12
CA GLN A 105 7.97 9.80 10.73
C GLN A 105 6.59 9.16 10.54
N MET A 106 5.63 9.50 11.39
CA MET A 106 4.26 9.02 11.26
C MET A 106 3.58 9.53 10.00
N LEU A 107 3.64 10.83 9.75
CA LEU A 107 3.09 11.45 8.55
C LEU A 107 3.75 10.87 7.29
N LYS A 108 5.07 10.68 7.31
CA LYS A 108 5.79 10.01 6.23
C LYS A 108 5.27 8.59 5.99
N ARG A 109 5.02 7.80 7.04
CA ARG A 109 4.51 6.42 6.89
C ARG A 109 3.12 6.41 6.27
N GLU A 110 2.22 7.27 6.73
CA GLU A 110 0.87 7.36 6.16
C GLU A 110 0.88 7.90 4.74
N MET A 111 1.69 8.94 4.47
CA MET A 111 1.88 9.44 3.12
C MET A 111 2.45 8.37 2.19
N LEU A 112 3.40 7.56 2.66
CA LEU A 112 3.91 6.40 1.90
C LEU A 112 2.88 5.29 1.74
N SER A 113 1.96 5.12 2.70
CA SER A 113 0.87 4.16 2.58
C SER A 113 -0.19 4.63 1.57
N ALA A 114 -0.55 5.91 1.60
CA ALA A 114 -1.43 6.55 0.63
C ALA A 114 -0.78 6.56 -0.77
N ALA A 115 0.49 6.95 -0.84
CA ALA A 115 1.33 6.80 -2.00
C ALA A 115 1.32 5.35 -2.49
N GLY A 116 1.56 4.36 -1.63
CA GLY A 116 1.54 2.94 -2.01
C GLY A 116 0.18 2.45 -2.52
N ALA A 117 -0.91 3.11 -2.14
CA ALA A 117 -2.22 2.89 -2.76
C ALA A 117 -2.29 3.49 -4.18
N HIS A 118 -1.61 4.60 -4.45
CA HIS A 118 -1.47 5.24 -5.77
C HIS A 118 -0.36 4.59 -6.66
N PHE A 119 0.78 4.18 -6.11
CA PHE A 119 1.92 3.54 -6.78
C PHE A 119 1.77 2.04 -6.98
N ARG A 120 0.66 1.45 -6.53
CA ARG A 120 0.16 0.20 -7.12
C ARG A 120 -0.22 0.38 -8.60
N VAL A 121 -0.31 1.62 -9.09
CA VAL A 121 -0.55 1.93 -10.51
C VAL A 121 0.75 2.30 -11.27
N GLU A 122 1.85 2.74 -10.66
CA GLU A 122 2.90 3.42 -11.49
C GLU A 122 4.40 3.29 -11.13
N LEU A 123 4.88 2.45 -10.21
CA LEU A 123 6.35 2.33 -10.00
C LEU A 123 6.87 0.89 -9.84
N THR A 124 7.18 0.27 -10.98
CA THR A 124 8.33 -0.63 -11.09
C THR A 124 9.40 0.02 -11.96
N ASP A 125 10.60 0.11 -11.39
CA ASP A 125 11.86 0.62 -11.96
C ASP A 125 12.18 0.04 -13.34
N ASP A 126 11.87 0.78 -14.41
CA ASP A 126 12.61 0.67 -15.69
C ASP A 126 12.63 1.96 -16.54
N ALA A 127 12.26 3.13 -15.99
CA ALA A 127 12.41 4.41 -16.69
C ALA A 127 13.69 5.15 -16.27
N LEU A 128 14.82 4.44 -16.26
CA LEU A 128 16.16 5.03 -16.26
C LEU A 128 16.73 5.12 -17.68
N PHE A 129 15.91 5.33 -18.72
CA PHE A 129 16.42 5.78 -20.02
C PHE A 129 15.42 6.77 -20.66
N ALA A 130 16.00 7.89 -21.11
CA ALA A 130 15.38 9.06 -21.72
C ALA A 130 14.09 8.84 -22.53
N SER A 131 13.13 9.73 -22.33
CA SER A 131 12.12 10.05 -23.34
C SER A 131 11.33 11.31 -22.96
N ASP A 132 11.76 12.48 -23.45
CA ASP A 132 10.86 13.60 -23.74
C ASP A 132 9.89 13.16 -24.85
N VAL A 133 8.89 12.34 -24.51
CA VAL A 133 7.77 12.03 -25.41
C VAL A 133 6.48 12.36 -24.68
N PRO A 134 5.62 13.21 -25.25
CA PRO A 134 4.29 13.44 -24.70
C PRO A 134 3.50 12.14 -24.80
N THR A 135 3.22 11.49 -23.66
CA THR A 135 2.45 10.23 -23.65
C THR A 135 1.02 10.52 -24.10
N PRO A 136 0.54 9.92 -25.20
CA PRO A 136 -0.86 10.02 -25.58
C PRO A 136 -1.72 9.32 -24.51
N SER A 137 -2.88 9.90 -24.19
CA SER A 137 -3.85 9.37 -23.22
C SER A 137 -4.04 7.85 -23.41
N GLN A 138 -3.49 7.04 -22.51
CA GLN A 138 -3.72 5.60 -22.55
C GLN A 138 -5.20 5.32 -22.27
N PRO A 139 -5.82 4.34 -22.96
CA PRO A 139 -7.20 3.97 -22.70
C PRO A 139 -7.33 3.44 -21.28
N LEU A 140 -8.23 4.04 -20.50
CA LEU A 140 -8.54 3.61 -19.13
C LEU A 140 -9.18 2.21 -19.18
N VAL A 141 -8.49 1.22 -18.63
CA VAL A 141 -9.01 -0.15 -18.48
C VAL A 141 -9.86 -0.22 -17.22
N THR A 142 -11.04 -0.81 -17.32
CA THR A 142 -11.90 -1.03 -16.15
C THR A 142 -11.36 -2.17 -15.28
N VAL A 143 -11.68 -2.15 -13.99
CA VAL A 143 -11.34 -3.25 -13.06
C VAL A 143 -11.87 -4.60 -13.56
N GLN A 144 -13.04 -4.60 -14.19
CA GLN A 144 -13.66 -5.80 -14.75
C GLN A 144 -12.89 -6.35 -15.97
N GLU A 145 -12.38 -5.48 -16.84
CA GLU A 145 -11.52 -5.87 -17.96
C GLU A 145 -10.17 -6.41 -17.46
N ALA A 146 -9.53 -5.73 -16.50
CA ALA A 146 -8.30 -6.20 -15.89
C ALA A 146 -8.46 -7.55 -15.17
N ALA A 147 -9.62 -7.77 -14.52
CA ALA A 147 -9.98 -9.06 -13.94
C ALA A 147 -10.12 -10.16 -15.02
N SER A 148 -10.69 -9.81 -16.18
CA SER A 148 -10.83 -10.73 -17.30
C SER A 148 -9.46 -11.10 -17.91
N LEU A 149 -8.59 -10.13 -18.11
CA LEU A 149 -7.21 -10.35 -18.56
C LEU A 149 -6.40 -11.18 -17.54
N THR A 150 -6.61 -10.93 -16.24
CA THR A 150 -6.00 -11.73 -15.16
C THR A 150 -6.48 -13.18 -15.21
N TYR A 151 -7.77 -13.42 -15.49
CA TYR A 151 -8.30 -14.77 -15.69
C TYR A 151 -7.63 -15.44 -16.90
N ASP A 152 -7.53 -14.77 -18.04
CA ASP A 152 -6.92 -15.33 -19.24
C ASP A 152 -5.45 -15.72 -19.03
N ALA A 153 -4.73 -14.97 -18.19
CA ALA A 153 -3.36 -15.28 -17.82
C ALA A 153 -3.25 -16.52 -16.90
N LEU A 154 -4.18 -16.70 -15.96
CA LEU A 154 -4.12 -17.74 -14.93
C LEU A 154 -4.84 -19.04 -15.31
N ALA A 155 -5.94 -18.96 -16.06
CA ALA A 155 -6.79 -20.11 -16.40
C ALA A 155 -6.04 -21.25 -17.11
N PRO A 156 -5.07 -21.01 -18.01
CA PRO A 156 -4.28 -22.08 -18.61
C PRO A 156 -3.42 -22.86 -17.61
N LEU A 157 -3.12 -22.27 -16.45
CA LEU A 157 -2.32 -22.87 -15.38
C LEU A 157 -3.16 -23.55 -14.30
N MET A 158 -4.50 -23.45 -14.40
CA MET A 158 -5.46 -24.02 -13.47
C MET A 158 -6.06 -25.32 -14.06
N PRO A 159 -6.31 -26.35 -13.24
CA PRO A 159 -7.14 -27.50 -13.61
C PRO A 159 -8.49 -27.06 -14.19
N ALA A 160 -8.96 -27.76 -15.22
CA ALA A 160 -10.11 -27.32 -16.02
C ALA A 160 -11.40 -27.20 -15.20
N ASP A 161 -11.58 -28.10 -14.24
CA ASP A 161 -12.68 -28.17 -13.28
C ASP A 161 -12.71 -26.99 -12.30
N LEU A 162 -11.56 -26.36 -12.02
CA LEU A 162 -11.46 -25.23 -11.08
C LEU A 162 -11.44 -23.86 -11.78
N ARG A 163 -11.57 -23.80 -13.11
CA ARG A 163 -11.52 -22.53 -13.86
C ARG A 163 -12.70 -21.61 -13.56
N ASP A 164 -13.90 -22.16 -13.40
CA ASP A 164 -15.07 -21.35 -13.04
C ASP A 164 -14.91 -20.75 -11.63
N SER A 165 -14.37 -21.53 -10.68
CA SER A 165 -14.03 -21.07 -9.33
C SER A 165 -12.94 -19.98 -9.36
N LEU A 166 -11.92 -20.13 -10.22
CA LEU A 166 -10.89 -19.12 -10.43
C LEU A 166 -11.49 -17.79 -10.90
N LYS A 167 -12.40 -17.81 -11.87
CA LYS A 167 -13.06 -16.59 -12.38
C LYS A 167 -13.79 -15.84 -11.26
N HIS A 168 -14.53 -16.55 -10.42
CA HIS A 168 -15.23 -15.97 -9.27
C HIS A 168 -14.26 -15.42 -8.23
N ALA A 169 -13.21 -16.17 -7.91
CA ALA A 169 -12.19 -15.73 -6.95
C ALA A 169 -11.46 -14.47 -7.42
N ILE A 170 -11.13 -14.35 -8.71
CA ILE A 170 -10.50 -13.15 -9.27
C ILE A 170 -11.43 -11.95 -9.09
N ARG A 171 -12.73 -12.09 -9.39
CA ARG A 171 -13.70 -11.01 -9.16
C ARG A 171 -13.77 -10.60 -7.70
N TYR A 172 -13.84 -11.57 -6.79
CA TYR A 172 -13.82 -11.32 -5.34
C TYR A 172 -12.60 -10.48 -4.93
N PHE A 173 -11.41 -10.80 -5.46
CA PHE A 173 -10.19 -10.06 -5.15
C PHE A 173 -10.08 -8.71 -5.86
N ALA A 174 -10.72 -8.54 -7.01
CA ALA A 174 -10.78 -7.28 -7.74
C ALA A 174 -11.67 -6.23 -7.04
N GLU A 175 -12.70 -6.69 -6.33
CA GLU A 175 -13.68 -5.84 -5.63
C GLU A 175 -13.77 -6.19 -4.13
N PRO A 176 -12.71 -5.99 -3.34
CA PRO A 176 -12.72 -6.33 -1.92
C PRO A 176 -13.59 -5.32 -1.17
N GLY A 177 -14.87 -5.64 -0.97
CA GLY A 177 -15.92 -4.77 -0.41
C GLY A 177 -15.63 -4.16 0.97
N GLY A 178 -14.69 -3.20 1.03
CA GLY A 178 -14.28 -2.47 2.23
C GLY A 178 -13.23 -3.15 3.10
N VAL A 179 -12.74 -4.34 2.75
CA VAL A 179 -11.77 -5.09 3.57
C VAL A 179 -10.36 -4.54 3.38
N ARG A 180 -9.69 -4.18 4.48
CA ARG A 180 -8.28 -3.74 4.45
C ARG A 180 -7.40 -4.83 3.84
N MET A 181 -6.53 -4.43 2.91
CA MET A 181 -5.66 -5.35 2.17
C MET A 181 -4.73 -6.21 3.06
N SER A 182 -4.29 -5.66 4.20
CA SER A 182 -3.49 -6.39 5.19
C SER A 182 -4.22 -7.58 5.81
N HIS A 183 -5.56 -7.59 5.80
CA HIS A 183 -6.39 -8.66 6.38
C HIS A 183 -7.07 -9.52 5.31
N LEU A 184 -7.18 -9.04 4.07
CA LEU A 184 -7.90 -9.73 2.99
C LEU A 184 -7.42 -11.17 2.76
N TYR A 185 -6.11 -11.41 2.80
CA TYR A 185 -5.55 -12.76 2.62
C TYR A 185 -6.02 -13.76 3.68
N THR A 186 -6.07 -13.32 4.94
CA THR A 186 -6.50 -14.20 6.04
C THR A 186 -8.02 -14.37 5.98
N HIS A 187 -8.75 -13.29 5.74
CA HIS A 187 -10.21 -13.31 5.60
C HIS A 187 -10.68 -14.24 4.48
N ALA A 188 -10.08 -14.10 3.29
CA ALA A 188 -10.42 -14.87 2.11
C ALA A 188 -10.31 -16.39 2.34
N THR A 189 -9.34 -16.85 3.14
CA THR A 189 -9.17 -18.29 3.40
C THR A 189 -10.26 -18.94 4.25
N THR A 190 -11.06 -18.12 4.93
CA THR A 190 -12.17 -18.56 5.77
C THR A 190 -13.52 -18.05 5.26
N ASP A 191 -13.52 -17.33 4.13
CA ASP A 191 -14.72 -16.74 3.57
C ASP A 191 -15.63 -17.82 2.97
N GLY A 192 -16.90 -17.79 3.35
CA GLY A 192 -17.90 -18.73 2.86
C GLY A 192 -18.07 -18.65 1.33
N GLU A 193 -17.94 -17.46 0.75
CA GLU A 193 -18.05 -17.28 -0.71
C GLU A 193 -16.97 -18.08 -1.42
N LEU A 194 -15.70 -17.91 -1.05
CA LEU A 194 -14.59 -18.58 -1.72
C LEU A 194 -14.51 -20.08 -1.40
N THR A 195 -14.77 -20.46 -0.15
CA THR A 195 -14.74 -21.88 0.24
C THR A 195 -15.88 -22.68 -0.37
N SER A 196 -17.05 -22.05 -0.63
CA SER A 196 -18.17 -22.69 -1.33
C SER A 196 -17.87 -23.02 -2.81
N LEU A 197 -16.86 -22.40 -3.40
CA LEU A 197 -16.38 -22.68 -4.76
C LEU A 197 -15.52 -23.95 -4.86
N GLY A 198 -15.39 -24.71 -3.77
CA GLY A 198 -14.53 -25.89 -3.70
C GLY A 198 -13.04 -25.58 -3.58
N LEU A 199 -12.67 -24.30 -3.45
CA LEU A 199 -11.28 -23.88 -3.32
C LEU A 199 -10.78 -24.15 -1.90
N VAL A 200 -9.65 -24.83 -1.78
CA VAL A 200 -8.98 -24.98 -0.48
C VAL A 200 -8.13 -23.77 -0.15
N ARG A 201 -7.76 -23.66 1.13
CA ARG A 201 -6.96 -22.55 1.67
C ARG A 201 -5.71 -22.25 0.84
N GLU A 202 -4.97 -23.27 0.44
CA GLU A 202 -3.74 -23.14 -0.35
C GLU A 202 -4.01 -22.53 -1.73
N GLU A 203 -5.11 -22.91 -2.37
CA GLU A 203 -5.51 -22.42 -3.69
C GLU A 203 -5.99 -20.97 -3.59
N ILE A 204 -6.82 -20.64 -2.60
CA ILE A 204 -7.26 -19.27 -2.32
C ILE A 204 -6.04 -18.35 -2.14
N LEU A 205 -5.06 -18.78 -1.34
CA LEU A 205 -3.83 -18.00 -1.15
C LEU A 205 -2.98 -17.94 -2.42
N ALA A 206 -2.92 -18.98 -3.22
CA ALA A 206 -2.19 -18.96 -4.49
C ALA A 206 -2.81 -17.95 -5.45
N ILE A 207 -4.14 -17.98 -5.60
CA ILE A 207 -4.91 -17.03 -6.41
C ILE A 207 -4.69 -15.61 -5.90
N ALA A 208 -4.89 -15.35 -4.60
CA ALA A 208 -4.71 -14.03 -4.00
C ALA A 208 -3.30 -13.45 -4.26
N ASN A 209 -2.25 -14.26 -4.08
CA ASN A 209 -0.86 -13.82 -4.30
C ASN A 209 -0.53 -13.55 -5.78
N ALA A 210 -1.23 -14.20 -6.71
CA ALA A 210 -1.05 -13.96 -8.14
C ALA A 210 -1.84 -12.73 -8.60
N VAL A 211 -3.10 -12.61 -8.17
CA VAL A 211 -4.00 -11.51 -8.52
C VAL A 211 -3.50 -10.20 -7.91
N LEU A 212 -3.28 -10.16 -6.59
CA LEU A 212 -2.99 -8.94 -5.82
C LEU A 212 -1.51 -8.73 -5.51
N GLY A 213 -0.66 -9.69 -5.90
CA GLY A 213 0.77 -9.67 -5.64
C GLY A 213 1.13 -10.05 -4.20
N SER A 214 2.31 -10.64 -4.01
CA SER A 214 2.75 -11.15 -2.72
C SER A 214 3.10 -10.03 -1.73
N ARG A 215 2.80 -10.26 -0.45
CA ARG A 215 3.15 -9.32 0.65
C ARG A 215 4.63 -8.97 0.69
N SER A 216 5.51 -9.95 0.47
CA SER A 216 6.96 -9.77 0.48
C SER A 216 7.49 -8.91 -0.67
N ALA A 217 6.74 -8.81 -1.77
CA ALA A 217 7.09 -8.00 -2.93
C ALA A 217 6.29 -6.68 -2.98
N GLY A 218 5.61 -6.29 -1.90
CA GLY A 218 4.82 -5.06 -1.84
C GLY A 218 3.66 -5.00 -2.85
N GLY A 219 3.29 -6.12 -3.50
CA GLY A 219 2.31 -6.12 -4.58
C GLY A 219 2.88 -5.86 -5.99
N GLN A 220 4.20 -5.71 -6.16
CA GLN A 220 4.83 -5.45 -7.48
C GLN A 220 4.63 -6.57 -8.52
N ASN A 221 4.20 -7.75 -8.08
CA ASN A 221 3.90 -8.90 -8.94
C ASN A 221 2.38 -9.14 -9.09
N SER A 222 1.57 -8.11 -8.87
CA SER A 222 0.10 -8.11 -8.98
C SER A 222 -0.32 -8.08 -10.44
N LEU A 223 -0.90 -9.19 -10.93
CA LEU A 223 -1.37 -9.27 -12.32
C LEU A 223 -2.48 -8.26 -12.60
N ILE A 224 -3.42 -8.07 -11.69
CA ILE A 224 -4.55 -7.15 -11.93
C ILE A 224 -4.06 -5.70 -12.00
N ALA A 225 -3.06 -5.34 -11.21
CA ALA A 225 -2.46 -4.00 -11.25
C ALA A 225 -1.71 -3.77 -12.57
N ALA A 226 -0.96 -4.77 -13.04
CA ALA A 226 -0.24 -4.67 -14.30
C ALA A 226 -1.20 -4.49 -15.49
N PHE A 227 -2.32 -5.23 -15.54
CA PHE A 227 -3.33 -5.08 -16.60
C PHE A 227 -4.15 -3.79 -16.51
N LEU A 228 -4.32 -3.23 -15.31
CA LEU A 228 -4.93 -1.91 -15.14
C LEU A 228 -4.06 -0.80 -15.73
N HIS A 229 -2.73 -0.94 -15.64
CA HIS A 229 -1.79 0.01 -16.20
C HIS A 229 -1.61 -0.20 -17.71
N ASP A 230 -1.40 -1.44 -18.14
CA ASP A 230 -1.17 -1.78 -19.54
C ASP A 230 -2.00 -3.03 -19.91
N PRO A 231 -3.13 -2.88 -20.62
CA PRO A 231 -3.95 -4.02 -21.03
C PRO A 231 -3.23 -4.96 -22.02
N ALA A 232 -2.19 -4.50 -22.70
CA ALA A 232 -1.37 -5.32 -23.60
C ALA A 232 -0.19 -6.01 -22.88
N PHE A 233 -0.06 -5.81 -21.56
CA PHE A 233 0.99 -6.39 -20.75
C PHE A 233 1.06 -7.92 -20.89
N ASP A 234 2.24 -8.46 -21.19
CA ASP A 234 2.48 -9.90 -21.13
C ASP A 234 3.21 -10.29 -19.83
N PRO A 235 2.53 -10.94 -18.86
CA PRO A 235 3.14 -11.33 -17.59
C PRO A 235 4.30 -12.33 -17.72
N ARG A 236 4.47 -12.98 -18.88
CA ARG A 236 5.59 -13.91 -19.12
C ARG A 236 6.91 -13.19 -19.40
N THR A 237 6.85 -11.94 -19.86
CA THR A 237 8.02 -11.11 -20.18
C THR A 237 8.65 -10.51 -18.93
N SER A 238 7.84 -10.13 -17.93
CA SER A 238 8.29 -9.61 -16.64
C SER A 238 8.80 -10.72 -15.72
N ILE A 239 10.04 -10.59 -15.21
CA ILE A 239 10.66 -11.59 -14.32
C ILE A 239 9.82 -11.82 -13.05
N LEU A 240 9.28 -10.75 -12.47
CA LEU A 240 8.49 -10.82 -11.23
C LEU A 240 7.17 -11.57 -11.45
N HIS A 241 6.43 -11.22 -12.50
CA HIS A 241 5.15 -11.83 -12.83
C HIS A 241 5.31 -13.28 -13.29
N ARG A 242 6.33 -13.57 -14.11
CA ARG A 242 6.66 -14.95 -14.49
C ARG A 242 6.93 -15.83 -13.26
N ARG A 243 7.72 -15.35 -12.29
CA ARG A 243 7.95 -16.07 -11.02
C ARG A 243 6.65 -16.26 -10.23
N ALA A 244 5.76 -15.27 -10.23
CA ALA A 244 4.45 -15.38 -9.60
C ALA A 244 3.58 -16.45 -10.27
N LEU A 245 3.53 -16.49 -11.61
CA LEU A 245 2.82 -17.51 -12.38
C LEU A 245 3.37 -18.92 -12.12
N THR A 246 4.70 -19.09 -12.11
CA THR A 246 5.31 -20.39 -11.78
C THR A 246 4.98 -20.83 -10.34
N LYS A 247 5.00 -19.90 -9.38
CA LYS A 247 4.66 -20.18 -7.98
C LYS A 247 3.17 -20.47 -7.80
N PHE A 248 2.31 -19.80 -8.56
CA PHE A 248 0.90 -20.11 -8.63
C PHE A 248 0.69 -21.54 -9.12
N GLN A 249 1.23 -21.87 -10.28
CA GLN A 249 1.12 -23.19 -10.90
C GLN A 249 1.62 -24.30 -9.98
N SER A 250 2.78 -24.12 -9.33
CA SER A 250 3.33 -25.14 -8.43
C SER A 250 2.48 -25.36 -7.19
N ARG A 251 1.84 -24.31 -6.66
CA ARG A 251 0.93 -24.41 -5.51
C ARG A 251 -0.38 -25.07 -5.85
N ILE A 252 -0.96 -24.74 -7.00
CA ILE A 252 -2.20 -25.38 -7.47
C ILE A 252 -1.96 -26.87 -7.73
N ALA A 253 -0.88 -27.22 -8.45
CA ALA A 253 -0.52 -28.62 -8.67
C ALA A 253 -0.29 -29.39 -7.36
N GLY A 254 0.42 -28.78 -6.40
CA GLY A 254 0.66 -29.39 -5.09
C GLY A 254 -0.57 -29.50 -4.20
N ALA A 255 -1.60 -28.66 -4.39
CA ALA A 255 -2.87 -28.76 -3.68
C ALA A 255 -3.71 -29.93 -4.23
N ALA A 256 -3.80 -30.05 -5.56
CA ALA A 256 -4.50 -31.14 -6.24
C ALA A 256 -3.96 -32.52 -5.83
N THR A 257 -2.63 -32.71 -5.82
CA THR A 257 -2.01 -33.98 -5.41
C THR A 257 -2.32 -34.36 -3.95
N LYS A 258 -2.47 -33.38 -3.05
CA LYS A 258 -2.83 -33.63 -1.65
C LYS A 258 -4.29 -34.02 -1.48
N GLN A 259 -5.18 -33.45 -2.28
CA GLN A 259 -6.60 -33.82 -2.26
C GLN A 259 -6.81 -35.25 -2.77
N GLU A 260 -6.13 -35.64 -3.86
CA GLU A 260 -6.17 -37.01 -4.37
C GLU A 260 -5.68 -38.04 -3.33
N ALA A 261 -4.60 -37.72 -2.60
CA ALA A 261 -4.05 -38.58 -1.55
C ALA A 261 -4.92 -38.70 -0.27
N LEU A 262 -5.91 -37.82 -0.10
CA LEU A 262 -6.83 -37.85 1.05
C LEU A 262 -8.14 -38.60 0.74
N VAL A 263 -8.46 -38.81 -0.54
CA VAL A 263 -9.70 -39.44 -1.01
C VAL A 263 -9.48 -40.89 -1.48
N GLY A 264 -8.25 -41.26 -1.85
CA GLY A 264 -7.84 -42.64 -2.17
C GLY A 264 -7.37 -43.43 -0.96
#